data_AF-A0A7G8WS92-F1
#
_entry.id   AF-A0A7G8WS92-F1
#
_cell.length_a   1.000
_cell.length_b   1.000
_cell.length_c   1.000
_cell.angle_alpha   90.00
_cell.angle_beta   90.00
_cell.angle_gamma   90.00
#
_symmetry.space_group_name_H-M   'P 1'
#
loop_
_entity.id
_entity.type
_entity.pdbx_description
1 polymer ?
#
loop_
_entity_poly.entity_id
_entity_poly.type
_entity_poly.pdbx_seq_one_letter_code
_entity_poly.pdbx_strand_id
1 'polypeptide(L)'
;MLDDAIFDCPKPDSVTVIERSVGDLGLVGGALLPQIFEAAQERGLQLCPPTTGPYLRLALRSQATAPDSVMSNGRAPSGSLTIAAAPLQVVEDYPKGFYLRVIAGRLWLRGYRCSSREHIWDPDDRLVFRSPAS
;
A
#
# COMPACT_ATOMS: atom_id res chain seq x y z
N MET A 1 21.23 1.08 -17.69
CA MET A 1 19.79 0.78 -17.43
C MET A 1 19.62 -0.44 -16.50
N LEU A 2 20.64 -1.29 -16.33
CA LEU A 2 20.69 -2.31 -15.27
C LEU A 2 21.67 -1.96 -14.14
N ASP A 3 22.52 -0.94 -14.32
CA ASP A 3 23.49 -0.47 -13.32
C ASP A 3 22.90 0.48 -12.27
N ASP A 4 21.57 0.53 -12.17
CA ASP A 4 20.91 1.29 -11.12
C ASP A 4 21.06 0.50 -9.80
N ALA A 5 21.51 1.18 -8.74
CA ALA A 5 21.72 0.58 -7.42
C ALA A 5 20.47 -0.12 -6.86
N ILE A 6 19.28 0.16 -7.41
CA ILE A 6 18.04 -0.58 -7.11
C ILE A 6 18.12 -2.09 -7.45
N PHE A 7 19.02 -2.49 -8.35
CA PHE A 7 19.27 -3.88 -8.72
C PHE A 7 20.44 -4.51 -7.96
N ASP A 8 21.15 -3.75 -7.12
CA ASP A 8 22.17 -4.32 -6.24
C ASP A 8 21.50 -5.23 -5.22
N CYS A 9 21.97 -6.48 -5.14
CA CYS A 9 21.35 -7.56 -4.35
C CYS A 9 21.28 -7.16 -2.86
N PRO A 10 20.12 -6.69 -2.37
CA PRO A 10 20.02 -6.28 -0.99
C PRO A 10 20.11 -7.53 -0.11
N LYS A 11 20.65 -7.37 1.11
CA LYS A 11 20.67 -8.48 2.07
C LYS A 11 19.24 -9.03 2.23
N PRO A 12 19.06 -10.37 2.23
CA PRO A 12 17.76 -10.96 2.48
C PRO A 12 17.18 -10.43 3.80
N ASP A 13 15.99 -9.85 3.75
CA ASP A 13 15.23 -9.38 4.92
C ASP A 13 13.89 -10.10 4.98
N SER A 14 13.49 -10.51 6.18
CA SER A 14 12.16 -11.08 6.43
C SER A 14 11.25 -9.96 6.93
N VAL A 15 10.19 -9.68 6.16
CA VAL A 15 9.23 -8.64 6.50
C VAL A 15 7.94 -9.29 6.98
N THR A 16 7.65 -9.12 8.27
CA THR A 16 6.31 -9.40 8.81
C THR A 16 5.42 -8.20 8.53
N VAL A 17 4.25 -8.44 7.95
CA VAL A 17 3.32 -7.39 7.58
C VAL A 17 2.03 -7.49 8.37
N ILE A 18 1.38 -6.36 8.56
CA ILE A 18 0.09 -6.23 9.23
C ILE A 18 -0.82 -5.30 8.44
N GLU A 19 -2.09 -5.70 8.36
CA GLU A 19 -3.14 -4.93 7.69
C GLU A 19 -3.88 -4.05 8.70
N ARG A 20 -4.14 -2.80 8.32
CA ARG A 20 -4.93 -1.83 9.10
C ARG A 20 -5.80 -1.02 8.16
N SER A 21 -7.02 -0.72 8.58
CA SER A 21 -7.79 0.35 7.94
C SER A 21 -7.27 1.72 8.36
N VAL A 22 -7.62 2.76 7.62
CA VAL A 22 -7.36 4.15 8.01
C VAL A 22 -8.03 4.46 9.36
N GLY A 23 -9.25 3.95 9.58
CA GLY A 23 -9.98 4.06 10.84
C GLY A 23 -9.28 3.35 12.01
N ASP A 24 -8.64 2.18 11.79
CA ASP A 24 -7.87 1.47 12.82
C ASP A 24 -6.67 2.30 13.33
N LEU A 25 -6.20 3.26 12.53
CA LEU A 25 -5.14 4.20 12.90
C LEU A 25 -5.69 5.44 13.65
N GLY A 26 -6.99 5.47 13.96
CA GLY A 26 -7.66 6.57 14.64
C GLY A 26 -8.14 7.68 13.71
N LEU A 27 -8.05 7.50 12.38
CA LEU A 27 -8.42 8.50 11.38
C LEU A 27 -9.84 8.27 10.87
N VAL A 28 -10.82 8.41 11.77
CA VAL A 28 -12.24 8.09 11.53
C VAL A 28 -12.96 8.99 10.52
N GLY A 29 -12.36 10.14 10.16
CA GLY A 29 -12.86 11.04 9.12
C GLY A 29 -12.15 10.88 7.77
N GLY A 30 -11.27 9.89 7.65
CA GLY A 30 -10.33 9.78 6.54
C GLY A 30 -9.14 10.72 6.69
N ALA A 31 -8.14 10.55 5.82
CA ALA A 31 -6.91 11.34 5.89
C ALA A 31 -6.12 11.34 4.59
N LEU A 32 -5.18 12.29 4.45
CA LEU A 32 -4.17 12.28 3.40
C LEU A 32 -3.12 11.19 3.68
N LEU A 33 -2.52 10.65 2.62
CA LEU A 33 -1.52 9.58 2.72
C LEU A 33 -0.36 9.90 3.72
N PRO A 34 0.21 11.12 3.77
CA PRO A 34 1.25 11.44 4.75
C PRO A 34 0.76 11.35 6.20
N GLN A 35 -0.49 11.75 6.47
CA GLN A 35 -1.08 11.69 7.82
C GLN A 35 -1.33 10.24 8.25
N ILE A 36 -1.71 9.38 7.31
CA ILE A 36 -1.87 7.94 7.54
C ILE A 36 -0.52 7.32 7.94
N PHE A 37 0.56 7.69 7.24
CA PHE A 37 1.90 7.20 7.54
C PHE A 37 2.38 7.67 8.92
N GLU A 38 2.20 8.95 9.24
CA GLU A 38 2.52 9.51 10.55
C GLU A 38 1.75 8.80 11.67
N ALA A 39 0.43 8.68 11.55
CA ALA A 39 -0.40 8.01 12.54
C ALA A 39 -0.03 6.53 12.77
N ALA A 40 0.37 5.82 11.70
CA ALA A 40 0.87 4.45 11.79
C ALA A 40 2.21 4.38 12.53
N GLN A 41 3.13 5.30 12.25
CA GLN A 41 4.45 5.36 12.90
C GLN A 41 4.34 5.71 14.38
N GLU A 42 3.44 6.62 14.77
CA GLU A 42 3.13 6.92 16.17
C GLU A 42 2.64 5.69 16.95
N ARG A 43 2.04 4.71 16.26
CA ARG A 43 1.56 3.43 16.81
C ARG A 43 2.59 2.30 16.72
N GLY A 44 3.83 2.63 16.34
CA GLY A 44 4.94 1.68 16.23
C GLY A 44 4.93 0.85 14.95
N LEU A 45 4.03 1.11 14.00
CA LEU A 45 4.06 0.48 12.69
C LEU A 45 5.14 1.13 11.81
N GLN A 46 5.67 0.38 10.85
CA GLN A 46 6.71 0.86 9.95
C GLN A 46 6.23 0.83 8.50
N LEU A 47 6.79 1.69 7.67
CA LEU A 47 6.59 1.60 6.23
C LEU A 47 7.30 0.36 5.68
N CYS A 48 6.63 -0.29 4.74
CA CYS A 48 7.16 -1.43 4.00
C CYS A 48 8.25 -0.98 3.00
N PRO A 49 9.25 -1.83 2.74
CA PRO A 49 10.00 -1.75 1.50
C PRO A 49 9.04 -1.79 0.28
N PRO A 50 9.30 -1.05 -0.80
CA PRO A 50 8.45 -1.09 -2.00
C PRO A 50 8.32 -2.50 -2.61
N THR A 51 9.33 -3.35 -2.43
CA THR A 51 9.35 -4.75 -2.86
C THR A 51 8.32 -5.62 -2.11
N THR A 52 7.78 -5.16 -0.98
CA THR A 52 6.71 -5.87 -0.26
C THR A 52 5.49 -6.11 -1.14
N GLY A 53 5.14 -5.21 -2.08
CA GLY A 53 4.00 -5.42 -2.98
C GLY A 53 4.13 -6.70 -3.83
N PRO A 54 5.18 -6.82 -4.66
CA PRO A 54 5.47 -8.06 -5.41
C PRO A 54 5.51 -9.32 -4.54
N TYR A 55 6.28 -9.31 -3.44
CA TYR A 55 6.43 -10.50 -2.59
C TYR A 55 5.12 -10.87 -1.87
N LEU A 56 4.41 -9.89 -1.33
CA LEU A 56 3.11 -10.12 -0.69
C LEU A 56 2.11 -10.66 -1.71
N ARG A 57 2.14 -10.21 -2.96
CA ARG A 57 1.21 -10.74 -3.96
C ARG A 57 1.45 -12.22 -4.23
N LEU A 58 2.71 -12.64 -4.30
CA LEU A 58 3.09 -14.05 -4.50
C LEU A 58 2.68 -14.93 -3.31
N ALA A 59 2.79 -14.41 -2.09
CA ALA A 59 2.44 -15.10 -0.85
C ALA A 59 0.93 -15.12 -0.59
N LEU A 60 0.23 -13.99 -0.77
CA LEU A 60 -1.19 -13.82 -0.50
C LEU A 60 -2.03 -14.20 -1.73
N ARG A 61 -2.45 -15.47 -1.78
CA ARG A 61 -3.29 -16.00 -2.88
C ARG A 61 -4.79 -16.00 -2.59
N SER A 62 -5.19 -15.86 -1.32
CA SER A 62 -6.58 -16.02 -0.86
C SER A 62 -7.27 -14.70 -0.51
N GLN A 63 -7.10 -13.66 -1.33
CA GLN A 63 -7.82 -12.39 -1.17
C GLN A 63 -9.22 -12.49 -1.80
N ALA A 64 -10.24 -11.95 -1.12
CA ALA A 64 -11.60 -11.93 -1.64
C ALA A 64 -11.69 -11.11 -2.94
N THR A 65 -12.56 -11.54 -3.86
CA THR A 65 -12.83 -10.77 -5.08
C THR A 65 -13.54 -9.48 -4.72
N ALA A 66 -13.05 -8.36 -5.26
CA ALA A 66 -13.68 -7.06 -5.12
C ALA A 66 -15.08 -7.08 -5.75
N PRO A 67 -16.10 -6.47 -5.10
CA PRO A 67 -17.47 -6.44 -5.59
C PRO A 67 -17.66 -5.52 -6.80
N ASP A 68 -16.79 -4.53 -6.99
CA ASP A 68 -16.88 -3.54 -8.05
C ASP A 68 -15.89 -3.79 -9.21
N SER A 69 -16.19 -3.17 -10.36
CA SER A 69 -15.37 -3.28 -11.57
C SER A 69 -14.03 -2.53 -11.45
N VAL A 70 -13.21 -2.60 -12.51
CA VAL A 70 -11.80 -2.16 -12.49
C VAL A 70 -11.62 -0.68 -12.12
N MET A 71 -12.59 0.18 -12.41
CA MET A 71 -12.46 1.63 -12.22
C MET A 71 -12.95 2.08 -10.84
N SER A 72 -12.02 2.61 -10.02
CA SER A 72 -12.34 3.41 -8.85
C SER A 72 -12.08 4.88 -9.17
N ASN A 73 -13.13 5.64 -9.45
CA ASN A 73 -13.00 7.07 -9.72
C ASN A 73 -12.79 7.81 -8.39
N GLY A 74 -11.59 8.37 -8.19
CA GLY A 74 -11.30 9.28 -7.07
C GLY A 74 -11.19 8.64 -5.68
N ARG A 75 -11.30 7.32 -5.57
CA ARG A 75 -11.18 6.55 -4.30
C ARG A 75 -10.23 5.36 -4.45
N ALA A 76 -9.73 4.86 -3.33
CA ALA A 76 -9.03 3.59 -3.35
C ALA A 76 -9.97 2.48 -3.88
N PRO A 77 -9.48 1.53 -4.68
CA PRO A 77 -10.33 0.48 -5.22
C PRO A 77 -10.89 -0.42 -4.11
N SER A 78 -12.16 -0.78 -4.18
CA SER A 78 -12.74 -1.64 -3.14
C SER A 78 -12.05 -3.00 -3.10
N GLY A 79 -11.92 -3.55 -1.89
CA GLY A 79 -11.20 -4.80 -1.63
C GLY A 79 -9.70 -4.74 -1.94
N SER A 80 -9.13 -3.56 -2.18
CA SER A 80 -7.69 -3.42 -2.37
C SER A 80 -6.93 -3.37 -1.05
N LEU A 81 -5.68 -3.83 -1.10
CA LEU A 81 -4.70 -3.71 -0.02
C LEU A 81 -3.55 -2.86 -0.52
N THR A 82 -3.46 -1.62 -0.05
CA THR A 82 -2.41 -0.68 -0.47
C THR A 82 -1.16 -0.91 0.36
N ILE A 83 -0.01 -1.02 -0.30
CA ILE A 83 1.27 -1.15 0.41
C ILE A 83 1.66 0.23 0.95
N ALA A 84 1.76 0.36 2.27
CA ALA A 84 2.27 1.56 2.91
C ALA A 84 3.80 1.57 2.78
N ALA A 85 4.29 2.10 1.67
CA ALA A 85 5.71 2.28 1.38
C ALA A 85 6.01 3.76 1.09
N ALA A 86 7.24 4.18 1.35
CA ALA A 86 7.70 5.48 0.89
C ALA A 86 7.62 5.56 -0.65
N PRO A 87 7.16 6.67 -1.24
CA PRO A 87 7.13 6.84 -2.68
C PRO A 87 8.53 6.67 -3.28
N LEU A 88 8.63 5.94 -4.40
CA LEU A 88 9.89 5.78 -5.12
C LEU A 88 10.42 7.10 -5.69
N GLN A 89 9.49 8.01 -6.04
CA GLN A 89 9.80 9.36 -6.48
C GLN A 89 8.74 10.34 -5.96
N VAL A 90 9.15 11.58 -5.72
CA VAL A 90 8.27 12.64 -5.21
C VAL A 90 7.40 13.27 -6.32
N VAL A 91 7.73 13.01 -7.59
CA VAL A 91 7.01 13.53 -8.76
C VAL A 91 5.54 13.07 -8.76
N GLU A 92 4.63 13.97 -9.13
CA GLU A 92 3.19 13.72 -9.01
C GLU A 92 2.68 12.64 -9.97
N ASP A 93 3.19 12.65 -11.21
CA ASP A 93 2.85 11.66 -12.24
C ASP A 93 3.56 10.31 -12.05
N TYR A 94 4.43 10.17 -11.05
CA TYR A 94 5.07 8.90 -10.75
C TYR A 94 4.18 8.08 -9.79
N PRO A 95 3.98 6.77 -10.02
CA PRO A 95 3.22 5.93 -9.10
C PRO A 95 3.76 5.99 -7.67
N LYS A 96 2.88 6.28 -6.70
CA LYS A 96 3.27 6.43 -5.29
C LYS A 96 3.58 5.10 -4.61
N GLY A 97 3.07 3.99 -5.16
CA GLY A 97 3.30 2.65 -4.64
C GLY A 97 2.44 1.61 -5.34
N PHE A 98 2.27 0.46 -4.68
CA PHE A 98 1.47 -0.66 -5.18
C PHE A 98 0.23 -0.90 -4.33
N TYR A 99 -0.79 -1.49 -4.94
CA TYR A 99 -1.86 -2.18 -4.23
C TYR A 99 -2.13 -3.56 -4.84
N LEU A 100 -2.68 -4.43 -4.00
CA LEU A 100 -3.13 -5.78 -4.33
C LEU A 100 -4.64 -5.77 -4.45
N ARG A 101 -5.21 -6.41 -5.47
CA ARG A 101 -6.67 -6.55 -5.63
C ARG A 101 -7.00 -7.86 -6.32
N VAL A 102 -8.20 -8.38 -6.10
CA VAL A 102 -8.73 -9.51 -6.88
C VAL A 102 -9.95 -9.06 -7.65
N ILE A 103 -9.97 -9.28 -8.96
CA ILE A 103 -11.09 -8.90 -9.83
C ILE A 103 -11.47 -10.12 -10.65
N ALA A 104 -12.73 -10.54 -10.55
CA ALA A 104 -13.22 -11.76 -11.21
C ALA A 104 -12.30 -12.97 -10.99
N GLY A 105 -11.87 -13.20 -9.74
CA GLY A 105 -10.97 -14.30 -9.36
C GLY A 105 -9.51 -14.16 -9.82
N ARG A 106 -9.15 -13.10 -10.55
CA ARG A 106 -7.78 -12.85 -11.00
C ARG A 106 -7.02 -12.00 -9.99
N LEU A 107 -5.79 -12.41 -9.65
CA LEU A 107 -4.93 -11.67 -8.74
C LEU A 107 -4.24 -10.52 -9.49
N TRP A 108 -4.36 -9.30 -8.97
CA TRP A 108 -3.72 -8.10 -9.50
C TRP A 108 -2.71 -7.54 -8.51
N LEU A 109 -1.60 -7.02 -9.06
CA LEU A 109 -0.67 -6.09 -8.45
C LEU A 109 -0.61 -4.88 -9.38
N ARG A 110 -0.91 -3.69 -8.87
CA ARG A 110 -0.99 -2.49 -9.70
C ARG A 110 -0.38 -1.30 -9.00
N GLY A 111 0.30 -0.44 -9.76
CA GLY A 111 0.74 0.86 -9.28
C GLY A 111 -0.44 1.82 -9.12
N TYR A 112 -0.40 2.70 -8.12
CA TYR A 112 -1.39 3.78 -7.98
C TYR A 112 -0.75 5.16 -8.03
N ARG A 113 -1.56 6.14 -8.41
CA ARG A 113 -1.24 7.56 -8.32
C ARG A 113 -2.31 8.22 -7.47
N CYS A 114 -1.92 9.12 -6.60
CA CYS A 114 -2.82 9.95 -5.83
C CYS A 114 -2.12 11.25 -5.43
N SER A 115 -2.89 12.34 -5.41
CA SER A 115 -2.44 13.61 -4.85
C SER A 115 -2.16 13.46 -3.37
N SER A 116 -0.91 13.71 -2.97
CA SER A 116 -0.53 13.74 -1.55
C SER A 116 -1.19 14.87 -0.77
N ARG A 117 -1.81 15.84 -1.46
CA ARG A 117 -2.44 17.04 -0.87
C ARG A 117 -3.96 17.05 -0.96
N GLU A 118 -4.54 16.32 -1.91
CA GLU A 118 -5.98 16.41 -2.21
C GLU A 118 -6.70 15.06 -2.07
N HIS A 119 -5.99 13.94 -2.18
CA HIS A 119 -6.62 12.63 -2.11
C HIS A 119 -6.78 12.16 -0.67
N ILE A 120 -8.01 12.26 -0.18
CA ILE A 120 -8.42 11.71 1.12
C ILE A 120 -8.75 10.22 0.95
N TRP A 121 -8.12 9.41 1.78
CA TRP A 121 -8.43 8.00 1.94
C TRP A 121 -9.59 7.83 2.92
N ASP A 122 -10.50 6.92 2.60
CA ASP A 122 -11.65 6.61 3.43
C ASP A 122 -11.24 5.83 4.69
N PRO A 123 -11.92 5.98 5.84
CA PRO A 123 -11.69 5.18 7.03
C PRO A 123 -11.64 3.66 6.80
N ASP A 124 -12.40 3.15 5.83
CA ASP A 124 -12.45 1.72 5.52
C ASP A 124 -11.33 1.26 4.57
N ASP A 125 -10.59 2.19 3.96
CA ASP A 125 -9.49 1.86 3.06
C ASP A 125 -8.38 1.14 3.83
N ARG A 126 -7.85 0.06 3.23
CA ARG A 126 -6.94 -0.88 3.91
C ARG A 126 -5.52 -0.76 3.39
N LEU A 127 -4.60 -0.57 4.33
CA LEU A 127 -3.17 -0.45 4.09
C LEU A 127 -2.40 -1.58 4.78
N VAL A 128 -1.28 -1.96 4.18
CA VAL A 128 -0.35 -2.97 4.68
C VAL A 128 0.93 -2.30 5.13
N PHE A 129 1.24 -2.45 6.42
CA PHE A 129 2.43 -1.92 7.08
C PHE A 129 3.37 -3.05 7.49
N ARG A 130 4.63 -2.72 7.74
CA ARG A 130 5.56 -3.61 8.43
C ARG A 130 5.23 -3.60 9.93
N SER A 131 5.12 -4.79 10.54
CA SER A 131 4.96 -4.89 11.98
C SER A 131 6.24 -4.42 12.69
N PRO A 132 6.14 -3.84 13.91
CA PRO A 132 7.32 -3.55 14.71
C PRO A 132 8.20 -4.79 14.84
N ALA A 133 9.52 -4.59 14.83
CA ALA A 133 10.45 -5.64 15.23
C ALA A 133 10.15 -6.02 16.69
N SER A 134 9.96 -7.31 16.95
CA SER A 134 9.83 -7.86 18.30
C SER A 134 11.17 -7.87 19.03
#